data_AF-A0A349NCU2-F1
#
_entry.id   AF-A0A349NCU2-F1
#
_cell.length_a   1.000
_cell.length_b   1.000
_cell.length_c   1.000
_cell.angle_alpha   90.00
_cell.angle_beta   90.00
_cell.angle_gamma   90.00
#
_symmetry.space_group_name_H-M   'P 1'
#
loop_
_entity.id
_entity.type
_entity.pdbx_description
1 polymer ?
#
loop_
_entity_poly.entity_id
_entity_poly.type
_entity_poly.pdbx_seq_one_letter_code
_entity_poly.pdbx_strand_id
1 'polypeptide(L)'
;MKGASFTPSLPVEPAIPGAFYKSVEAKISNATSRSFPIVNRTALHGGCINKAERLESDDRSYFMKRNNESFLIHFEEEQAALDELSGAEAIRVPRPICSGIAEN
;
A
#
# COMPACT_ATOMS: atom_id res chain seq x y z
N MET A 1 -17.86 -38.81 -27.79
CA MET A 1 -16.96 -38.15 -26.82
C MET A 1 -16.34 -36.95 -27.51
N LYS A 2 -16.80 -35.72 -27.20
CA LYS A 2 -16.22 -34.50 -27.77
C LYS A 2 -15.07 -34.06 -26.87
N GLY A 3 -13.85 -34.06 -27.41
CA GLY A 3 -12.66 -33.56 -26.73
C GLY A 3 -12.79 -32.05 -26.52
N ALA A 4 -12.81 -31.63 -25.27
CA ALA A 4 -12.71 -30.23 -24.90
C ALA A 4 -11.25 -29.79 -25.12
N SER A 5 -11.07 -28.85 -26.04
CA SER A 5 -9.83 -28.12 -26.25
C SER A 5 -9.46 -27.35 -24.97
N PHE A 6 -8.35 -27.72 -24.34
CA PHE A 6 -7.70 -26.92 -23.32
C PHE A 6 -7.04 -25.72 -24.00
N THR A 7 -7.64 -24.53 -23.87
CA THR A 7 -6.93 -23.28 -24.10
C THR A 7 -6.10 -22.98 -22.85
N PRO A 8 -4.75 -22.89 -22.94
CA PRO A 8 -3.99 -22.35 -21.83
C PRO A 8 -4.30 -20.85 -21.75
N SER A 9 -4.95 -20.41 -20.68
CA SER A 9 -5.10 -18.99 -20.38
C SER A 9 -3.70 -18.40 -20.22
N LEU A 10 -3.37 -17.40 -21.05
CA LEU A 10 -2.19 -16.56 -20.89
C LEU A 10 -2.12 -16.04 -19.44
N PRO A 11 -0.93 -15.78 -18.88
CA PRO A 11 -0.85 -15.15 -17.57
C PRO A 11 -1.59 -13.81 -17.63
N VAL A 12 -2.65 -13.68 -16.84
CA VAL A 12 -3.33 -12.40 -16.63
C VAL A 12 -2.31 -11.52 -15.91
N GLU A 13 -1.72 -10.55 -16.61
CA GLU A 13 -0.96 -9.48 -15.94
C GLU A 13 -1.86 -8.89 -14.84
N PRO A 14 -1.37 -8.73 -13.61
CA PRO A 14 -2.23 -8.20 -12.55
C PRO A 14 -2.55 -6.75 -12.89
N ALA A 15 -3.80 -6.48 -13.26
CA ALA A 15 -4.28 -5.13 -13.49
C ALA A 15 -4.25 -4.36 -12.16
N ILE A 16 -3.25 -3.50 -11.98
CA ILE A 16 -3.12 -2.67 -10.79
C ILE A 16 -3.34 -1.19 -11.14
N PRO A 17 -4.27 -0.50 -10.46
CA PRO A 17 -5.42 0.07 -11.18
C PRO A 17 -5.89 1.46 -10.71
N GLY A 18 -6.59 2.22 -11.56
CA GLY A 18 -7.36 3.42 -11.17
C GLY A 18 -6.53 4.64 -10.77
N ALA A 19 -7.06 5.84 -10.97
CA ALA A 19 -6.31 7.08 -10.70
C ALA A 19 -5.89 7.18 -9.21
N PHE A 20 -6.67 6.63 -8.29
CA PHE A 20 -6.27 6.39 -6.89
C PHE A 20 -4.92 5.69 -6.72
N TYR A 21 -4.75 4.45 -7.20
CA TYR A 21 -3.51 3.73 -6.94
C TYR A 21 -2.34 4.30 -7.74
N LYS A 22 -2.59 4.98 -8.86
CA LYS A 22 -1.56 5.78 -9.56
C LYS A 22 -1.05 6.93 -8.70
N SER A 23 -1.94 7.63 -8.00
CA SER A 23 -1.57 8.67 -7.03
C SER A 23 -0.75 8.08 -5.86
N VAL A 24 -1.13 6.90 -5.37
CA VAL A 24 -0.38 6.17 -4.31
C VAL A 24 1.02 5.76 -4.79
N GLU A 25 1.15 5.18 -5.99
CA GLU A 25 2.45 4.82 -6.60
C GLU A 25 3.39 6.03 -6.65
N ALA A 26 2.89 7.18 -7.12
CA ALA A 26 3.66 8.40 -7.23
C ALA A 26 4.14 8.91 -5.86
N LYS A 27 3.27 8.90 -4.84
CA LYS A 27 3.63 9.32 -3.48
C LYS A 27 4.68 8.43 -2.84
N ILE A 28 4.51 7.11 -2.95
CA ILE A 28 5.51 6.15 -2.45
C ILE A 28 6.84 6.34 -3.20
N SER A 29 6.78 6.52 -4.52
CA SER A 29 7.99 6.70 -5.33
C SER A 29 8.73 7.98 -4.96
N ASN A 30 8.03 9.08 -4.72
CA ASN A 30 8.63 10.34 -4.27
C ASN A 30 9.23 10.22 -2.87
N ALA A 31 8.48 9.65 -1.91
CA ALA A 31 8.93 9.51 -0.54
C ALA A 31 10.16 8.59 -0.38
N THR A 32 10.29 7.61 -1.27
CA THR A 32 11.39 6.62 -1.23
C THR A 32 12.48 6.87 -2.27
N SER A 33 12.31 7.90 -3.12
CA SER A 33 13.17 8.17 -4.28
C SER A 33 13.41 6.95 -5.17
N ARG A 34 12.44 6.03 -5.22
CA ARG A 34 12.54 4.74 -5.92
C ARG A 34 11.20 4.35 -6.49
N SER A 35 11.19 3.98 -7.78
CA SER A 35 9.95 3.52 -8.44
C SER A 35 9.29 2.38 -7.67
N PHE A 36 7.98 2.49 -7.50
CA PHE A 36 7.15 1.49 -6.85
C PHE A 36 5.87 1.24 -7.67
N PRO A 37 5.96 0.52 -8.80
CA PRO A 37 4.78 0.03 -9.48
C PRO A 37 4.11 -1.01 -8.58
N ILE A 38 2.85 -0.82 -8.25
CA ILE A 38 2.12 -1.81 -7.49
C ILE A 38 1.80 -2.95 -8.48
N VAL A 39 2.18 -4.18 -8.15
CA VAL A 39 1.94 -5.40 -8.95
C VAL A 39 0.96 -6.34 -8.26
N ASN A 40 0.80 -6.24 -6.93
CA ASN A 40 -0.26 -6.95 -6.21
C ASN A 40 -0.78 -6.13 -5.02
N ARG A 41 -2.03 -6.39 -4.63
CA ARG A 41 -2.70 -5.77 -3.49
C ARG A 41 -3.48 -6.81 -2.71
N THR A 42 -3.22 -6.90 -1.41
CA THR A 42 -3.92 -7.84 -0.52
C THR A 42 -4.56 -7.06 0.63
N ALA A 43 -5.88 -7.19 0.79
CA ALA A 43 -6.57 -6.61 1.95
C ALA A 43 -6.15 -7.35 3.23
N LEU A 44 -5.80 -6.58 4.26
CA LEU A 44 -5.45 -7.10 5.58
C LEU A 44 -6.62 -6.83 6.52
N HIS A 45 -7.20 -7.89 7.08
CA HIS A 45 -8.35 -7.80 7.97
C HIS A 45 -7.89 -7.73 9.43
N GLY A 46 -8.44 -6.79 10.20
CA GLY A 46 -7.99 -6.57 11.59
C GLY A 46 -8.93 -5.74 12.47
N GLY A 47 -10.24 -5.66 12.16
CA GLY A 47 -11.22 -4.99 13.01
C GLY A 47 -11.00 -3.49 13.24
N CYS A 48 -10.16 -2.83 12.43
CA CYS A 48 -9.85 -1.41 12.55
C CYS A 48 -10.83 -0.54 11.72
N ILE A 49 -11.04 0.70 12.14
CA ILE A 49 -11.77 1.72 11.36
C ILE A 49 -11.07 2.03 10.02
N ASN A 50 -9.77 1.79 9.93
CA ASN A 50 -8.97 2.01 8.74
C ASN A 50 -8.97 0.78 7.85
N LYS A 51 -9.02 0.99 6.53
CA LYS A 51 -8.74 -0.09 5.58
C LYS A 51 -7.24 -0.30 5.52
N ALA A 52 -6.81 -1.51 5.80
CA ALA A 52 -5.41 -1.92 5.72
C ALA A 52 -5.18 -2.79 4.48
N GLU A 53 -4.13 -2.49 3.73
CA GLU A 53 -3.74 -3.23 2.54
C GLU A 53 -2.22 -3.47 2.56
N ARG A 54 -1.80 -4.65 2.10
CA ARG A 54 -0.42 -4.89 1.67
C ARG A 54 -0.33 -4.54 0.19
N LEU A 55 0.54 -3.58 -0.13
CA LEU A 55 0.91 -3.22 -1.49
C LEU A 55 2.23 -3.93 -1.82
N GLU A 56 2.28 -4.60 -2.95
CA GLU A 56 3.46 -5.35 -3.37
C GLU A 56 3.92 -4.80 -4.72
N SER A 57 5.23 -4.61 -4.86
CA SER A 57 5.95 -4.42 -6.11
C SER A 57 6.84 -5.65 -6.35
N ASP A 58 7.67 -5.64 -7.39
CA ASP A 58 8.48 -6.81 -7.77
C ASP A 58 9.48 -7.24 -6.67
N ASP A 59 10.02 -6.28 -5.91
CA ASP A 59 11.11 -6.52 -4.97
C ASP A 59 10.86 -6.00 -3.55
N ARG A 60 9.70 -5.39 -3.29
CA ARG A 60 9.36 -4.86 -1.96
C ARG A 60 7.86 -4.81 -1.74
N SER A 61 7.47 -4.75 -0.47
CA SER A 61 6.08 -4.54 -0.06
C SER A 61 5.96 -3.43 0.98
N TYR A 62 4.87 -2.70 0.94
CA TYR A 62 4.50 -1.72 1.97
C TYR A 62 3.15 -2.06 2.59
N PHE A 63 3.01 -1.72 3.86
CA PHE A 63 1.72 -1.71 4.55
C PHE A 63 1.11 -0.31 4.40
N MET A 64 -0.12 -0.25 3.89
CA MET A 64 -0.86 0.99 3.73
C MET A 64 -2.11 0.95 4.61
N LYS A 65 -2.30 2.00 5.41
CA LYS A 65 -3.61 2.34 5.98
C LYS A 65 -4.26 3.43 5.14
N ARG A 66 -5.57 3.37 4.96
CA ARG A 66 -6.34 4.44 4.32
C ARG A 66 -7.70 4.63 4.99
N ASN A 67 -8.19 5.85 4.92
CA ASN A 67 -9.51 6.26 5.38
C ASN A 67 -9.99 7.47 4.56
N ASN A 68 -11.11 8.08 4.94
CA ASN A 68 -11.55 9.37 4.41
C ASN A 68 -10.52 10.47 4.72
N GLU A 69 -10.45 11.50 3.87
CA GLU A 69 -9.51 12.62 4.01
C GLU A 69 -9.59 13.34 5.36
N SER A 70 -10.78 13.39 5.99
CA SER A 70 -10.99 14.00 7.32
C SER A 70 -10.15 13.34 8.43
N PHE A 71 -9.63 12.13 8.19
CA PHE A 71 -8.77 11.40 9.12
C PHE A 71 -7.27 11.64 8.87
N LEU A 72 -6.89 12.53 7.95
CA LEU A 72 -5.48 12.80 7.64
C LEU A 72 -4.67 13.12 8.91
N ILE A 73 -5.21 13.97 9.78
CA ILE A 73 -4.54 14.38 11.01
C ILE A 73 -4.21 13.19 11.91
N HIS A 74 -5.07 12.17 12.00
CA HIS A 74 -4.79 10.98 12.78
C HIS A 74 -3.63 10.16 12.21
N PHE A 75 -3.42 10.16 10.88
CA PHE A 75 -2.28 9.50 10.27
C PHE A 75 -0.97 10.29 10.45
N GLU A 76 -1.04 11.62 10.43
CA GLU A 76 0.11 12.48 10.71
C GLU A 76 0.57 12.37 12.17
N GLU A 77 -0.38 12.33 13.11
CA GLU A 77 -0.11 12.05 14.52
C GLU A 77 0.50 10.66 14.74
N GLU A 78 -0.04 9.62 14.06
CA GLU A 78 0.53 8.28 14.14
C GLU A 78 1.97 8.22 13.60
N GLN A 79 2.24 8.89 12.47
CA GLN A 79 3.59 8.97 11.91
C GLN A 79 4.55 9.66 12.90
N ALA A 80 4.17 10.80 13.47
CA ALA A 80 5.00 11.52 14.44
C ALA A 80 5.30 10.66 15.69
N ALA A 81 4.30 9.95 16.21
CA ALA A 81 4.48 9.05 17.33
C ALA A 81 5.42 7.87 17.01
N LEU A 82 5.34 7.30 15.80
CA LEU A 82 6.25 6.24 15.36
C LEU A 82 7.70 6.74 15.20
N ASP A 83 7.88 7.97 14.68
CA ASP A 83 9.19 8.59 14.55
C ASP A 83 9.83 8.84 15.94
N GLU A 84 9.05 9.32 16.91
CA GLU A 84 9.50 9.51 18.31
C GLU A 84 9.91 8.17 18.95
N LEU A 85 9.07 7.14 18.82
CA LEU A 85 9.36 5.81 19.35
C LEU A 85 10.59 5.17 18.69
N SER A 86 10.79 5.40 17.38
CA SER A 86 11.96 4.92 16.67
C SER A 86 13.23 5.61 17.18
N GLY A 87 13.19 6.92 17.43
CA GLY A 87 14.33 7.70 17.94
C GLY A 87 14.72 7.36 19.38
N ALA A 88 13.78 6.85 20.18
CA ALA A 88 14.06 6.37 21.53
C ALA A 88 14.88 5.07 21.57
N GLU A 89 14.95 4.33 20.45
CA GLU A 89 15.65 3.04 20.30
C GLU A 89 15.30 1.97 21.36
N ALA A 90 14.19 2.15 22.08
CA ALA A 90 13.80 1.28 23.19
C ALA A 90 13.07 0.01 22.71
N ILE A 91 12.31 0.12 21.62
CA ILE A 91 11.54 -0.97 21.02
C ILE A 91 11.60 -0.88 19.49
N ARG A 92 11.32 -2.00 18.80
CA ARG A 92 11.15 -1.99 17.35
C ARG A 92 9.75 -1.51 17.00
N VAL A 93 9.67 -0.47 16.18
CA VAL A 93 8.43 0.05 15.61
C VAL A 93 8.49 0.05 14.09
N PRO A 94 7.33 0.04 13.38
CA PRO A 94 7.30 0.30 11.95
C PRO A 94 7.90 1.67 11.63
N ARG A 95 8.62 1.78 10.52
CA ARG A 95 9.12 3.06 9.99
C ARG A 95 8.13 3.61 8.96
N PRO A 96 7.45 4.75 9.23
CA PRO A 96 6.62 5.41 8.23
C PRO A 96 7.45 5.83 7.01
N ILE A 97 6.82 5.83 5.83
CA ILE A 97 7.43 6.36 4.61
C ILE A 97 6.78 7.68 4.19
N CYS A 98 5.46 7.79 4.33
CA CYS A 98 4.69 9.01 4.07
C CYS A 98 3.25 8.86 4.59
N SER A 99 2.60 9.99 4.84
CA SER A 99 1.15 10.16 4.99
C SER A 99 0.66 11.20 3.95
N GLY A 100 -0.66 11.22 3.68
CA GLY A 100 -1.24 12.23 2.77
C GLY A 100 -2.53 11.78 2.07
N ILE A 101 -3.05 12.67 1.22
CA ILE A 101 -4.28 12.46 0.42
C ILE A 101 -3.90 11.97 -0.98
N ALA A 102 -4.49 10.86 -1.43
CA ALA A 102 -4.38 10.37 -2.81
C ALA A 102 -5.64 10.74 -3.61
N GLU A 103 -5.42 11.24 -4.82
CA GLU A 103 -6.48 11.66 -5.76
C GLU A 103 -7.09 10.46 -6.46
N ASN A 104 -8.39 10.50 -6.75
CA ASN A 104 -9.15 9.35 -7.26
C ASN A 104 -9.25 9.30 -8.78
#